data_AF-A0A7K3GVR5-F1
#
_entry.id   AF-A0A7K3GVR5-F1
#
_cell.length_a   1.000
_cell.length_b   1.000
_cell.length_c   1.000
_cell.angle_alpha   90.00
_cell.angle_beta   90.00
_cell.angle_gamma   90.00
#
_symmetry.space_group_name_H-M   'P 1'
#
loop_
_entity.id
_entity.type
_entity.pdbx_description
1 polymer ?
#
loop_
_entity_poly.entity_id
_entity_poly.type
_entity_poly.pdbx_seq_one_letter_code
_entity_poly.pdbx_strand_id
1 'polypeptide(L)' 'MAHDLVTSLSPLLTAEAAAEAHASGAEPGDLEQAVWLRLLERLEADGPPADPHRWLRRAVRTE' A
#
# COMPACT_ATOMS: atom_id res chain seq x y z
N MET A 1 6.03 13.20 -9.08
CA MET A 1 5.53 13.16 -7.68
C MET A 1 4.75 11.88 -7.41
N ALA A 2 3.48 11.74 -7.83
CA ALA A 2 2.70 10.52 -7.55
C ALA A 2 3.27 9.26 -8.24
N HIS A 3 3.69 9.39 -9.51
CA HIS A 3 4.30 8.28 -10.24
C HIS A 3 5.61 7.78 -9.60
N ASP A 4 6.48 8.70 -9.16
CA ASP A 4 7.74 8.36 -8.48
C ASP A 4 7.47 7.66 -7.14
N LEU A 5 6.46 8.14 -6.40
CA LEU A 5 6.03 7.53 -5.15
C LEU A 5 5.51 6.10 -5.36
N VAL A 6 4.60 5.90 -6.32
CA VAL A 6 4.06 4.57 -6.67
C VAL A 6 5.20 3.62 -7.07
N THR A 7 6.11 4.08 -7.93
CA THR A 7 7.26 3.27 -8.38
C THR A 7 8.16 2.89 -7.21
N SER A 8 8.41 3.80 -6.27
CA SER A 8 9.24 3.54 -5.09
C SER A 8 8.61 2.57 -4.08
N LEU A 9 7.28 2.56 -4.00
CA LEU A 9 6.53 1.78 -3.02
C LEU A 9 6.11 0.40 -3.56
N SER A 10 6.05 0.22 -4.89
CA SER A 10 5.55 -1.00 -5.53
C SER A 10 6.25 -2.29 -5.06
N PRO A 11 7.60 -2.37 -5.04
CA PRO A 11 8.28 -3.57 -4.55
C PRO A 11 7.98 -3.88 -3.07
N LEU A 12 7.79 -2.84 -2.26
CA LEU A 12 7.43 -2.99 -0.85
C LEU A 12 5.99 -3.48 -0.71
N LEU A 13 5.06 -2.94 -1.49
CA LEU A 13 3.66 -3.35 -1.43
C LEU A 13 3.51 -4.84 -1.76
N THR A 14 4.14 -5.30 -2.84
CA THR A 14 4.09 -6.71 -3.21
C THR A 14 4.67 -7.61 -2.14
N ALA A 15 5.78 -7.22 -1.50
CA ALA A 15 6.36 -8.00 -0.42
C ALA A 15 5.46 -8.09 0.82
N GLU A 16 4.87 -6.96 1.24
CA GLU A 16 3.98 -6.93 2.41
C GLU A 16 2.65 -7.62 2.13
N ALA A 17 2.06 -7.41 0.95
CA ALA A 17 0.80 -8.04 0.56
C ALA A 17 0.94 -9.56 0.46
N ALA A 18 2.04 -10.07 -0.11
CA ALA A 18 2.32 -11.51 -0.13
C ALA A 18 2.47 -12.09 1.29
N ALA A 19 3.14 -11.37 2.19
CA ALA A 19 3.33 -11.79 3.57
C ALA A 19 2.01 -11.80 4.36
N GLU A 20 1.20 -10.76 4.23
CA GLU A 20 -0.09 -10.63 4.91
C GLU A 20 -1.10 -11.65 4.37
N ALA A 21 -1.22 -11.78 3.05
CA ALA A 21 -2.04 -12.80 2.40
C ALA A 21 -1.72 -14.22 2.87
N HIS A 22 -0.43 -14.54 3.01
CA HIS A 22 -0.01 -15.83 3.54
C HIS A 22 -0.48 -16.06 4.99
N ALA A 23 -0.54 -15.01 5.81
CA ALA A 23 -0.95 -15.09 7.21
C ALA A 23 -2.48 -15.08 7.40
N SER A 24 -3.22 -14.32 6.58
CA SER A 24 -4.66 -14.11 6.71
C SER A 24 -5.51 -14.99 5.80
N GLY A 25 -4.91 -15.61 4.79
CA GLY A 25 -5.62 -16.36 3.74
C GLY A 25 -6.27 -15.45 2.69
N ALA A 26 -5.96 -14.16 2.69
CA ALA A 26 -6.40 -13.22 1.65
C ALA A 26 -5.65 -13.44 0.32
N GLU A 27 -6.17 -12.84 -0.76
CA GLU A 27 -5.47 -12.80 -2.05
C GLU A 27 -4.51 -11.60 -2.06
N PRO A 28 -3.21 -11.79 -2.37
CA PRO A 28 -2.25 -10.69 -2.41
C PRO A 28 -2.71 -9.53 -3.31
N GLY A 29 -3.26 -9.83 -4.49
CA GLY A 29 -3.71 -8.82 -5.45
C GLY A 29 -4.82 -7.90 -4.91
N ASP A 30 -5.72 -8.43 -4.08
CA ASP A 30 -6.79 -7.63 -3.47
C ASP A 30 -6.22 -6.66 -2.44
N LEU A 31 -5.24 -7.10 -1.64
CA LEU A 31 -4.53 -6.25 -0.67
C LEU A 31 -3.74 -5.14 -1.39
N GLU A 32 -3.02 -5.48 -2.46
CA GLU A 32 -2.30 -4.48 -3.26
C GLU A 32 -3.27 -3.43 -3.83
N GLN A 33 -4.39 -3.87 -4.40
CA GLN A 33 -5.40 -2.99 -4.98
C GLN A 33 -5.99 -2.05 -3.93
N ALA A 34 -6.42 -2.58 -2.78
CA ALA A 34 -7.05 -1.80 -1.72
C ALA A 34 -6.10 -0.75 -1.15
N VAL A 35 -4.83 -1.12 -0.91
CA VAL A 35 -3.81 -0.18 -0.40
C VAL A 35 -3.47 0.89 -1.44
N TRP A 36 -3.41 0.55 -2.73
CA TRP A 36 -3.21 1.55 -3.77
C TRP A 36 -4.37 2.52 -3.88
N LEU A 37 -5.61 2.03 -3.83
CA LEU A 37 -6.79 2.88 -3.85
C LEU A 37 -6.75 3.87 -2.68
N ARG A 38 -6.49 3.39 -1.45
CA ARG A 38 -6.36 4.25 -0.25
C ARG A 38 -5.23 5.27 -0.39
N LEU A 39 -4.12 4.93 -1.04
CA LEU A 39 -3.03 5.89 -1.27
C LEU A 39 -3.48 6.99 -2.23
N LEU A 40 -4.12 6.63 -3.33
CA LEU A 40 -4.58 7.58 -4.34
C LEU A 40 -5.63 8.54 -3.77
N GLU A 41 -6.62 8.03 -3.04
CA GLU A 41 -7.62 8.84 -2.35
C GLU A 41 -6.97 9.82 -1.35
N ARG A 42 -5.99 9.37 -0.59
CA ARG A 42 -5.24 10.24 0.33
C ARG A 42 -4.45 11.31 -0.40
N LEU A 43 -3.78 10.96 -1.50
CA LEU A 43 -3.01 11.91 -2.30
C LEU A 43 -3.90 13.04 -2.84
N GLU A 44 -5.15 12.70 -3.20
CA GLU A 44 -6.15 13.68 -3.65
C GLU A 44 -6.64 14.57 -2.50
N ALA A 45 -6.94 13.99 -1.33
CA ALA A 45 -7.53 14.73 -0.21
C ALA A 45 -6.51 15.54 0.62
N ASP A 46 -5.40 14.91 1.01
CA ASP A 46 -4.46 15.41 2.02
C ASP A 46 -3.01 15.49 1.53
N GLY A 47 -2.73 15.01 0.31
CA GLY A 47 -1.38 14.87 -0.22
C GLY A 47 -0.61 13.67 0.36
N PRO A 48 0.71 13.57 0.09
CA PRO A 48 1.48 12.39 0.43
C PRO A 48 1.64 12.17 1.94
N PRO A 49 1.71 10.91 2.40
CA PRO A 49 2.11 10.62 3.77
C PRO A 49 3.46 11.24 4.12
N ALA A 50 3.59 11.74 5.36
CA ALA A 50 4.89 12.17 5.89
C ALA A 50 5.93 11.04 5.89
N ASP A 51 5.48 9.79 6.07
CA ASP A 51 6.29 8.58 5.96
C ASP A 51 5.52 7.53 5.13
N PRO A 52 5.72 7.49 3.81
CA PRO A 52 4.97 6.60 2.93
C PRO A 52 5.25 5.11 3.17
N HIS A 53 6.48 4.74 3.54
CA HIS A 53 6.84 3.34 3.80
C HIS A 53 6.15 2.82 5.06
N ARG A 54 6.17 3.60 6.16
CA ARG A 54 5.50 3.22 7.39
C ARG A 54 3.99 3.23 7.24
N TRP A 55 3.45 4.18 6.49
CA TRP A 55 2.02 4.23 6.18
C TRP A 55 1.58 2.99 5.41
N LEU A 56 2.31 2.59 4.36
CA LEU A 56 1.99 1.42 3.53
C LEU A 56 1.97 0.13 4.35
N ARG A 57 2.99 -0.11 5.16
CA ARG A 57 3.05 -1.29 6.05
C ARG A 57 1.87 -1.35 7.02
N ARG A 58 1.40 -0.20 7.49
CA ARG A 58 0.21 -0.12 8.34
C ARG A 58 -1.06 -0.36 7.55
N ALA A 59 -1.17 0.20 6.34
CA ALA A 59 -2.33 0.02 5.48
C ALA A 59 -2.56 -1.47 5.20
N VAL A 60 -1.52 -2.19 4.74
CA VAL A 60 -1.58 -3.64 4.47
C VAL A 60 -2.07 -4.43 5.68
N ARG A 61 -1.54 -4.18 6.88
CA ARG A 61 -1.93 -4.88 8.12
C ARG A 61 -3.35 -4.56 8.61
N THR A 62 -4.02 -3.58 8.01
CA THR A 62 -5.39 -3.17 8.37
C THR A 62 -6.42 -3.49 7.29
N GLU A 63 -5.98 -4.08 6.18
CA GLU A 63 -6.85 -4.75 5.21
C GLU A 63 -7.16 -6.17 5.68
#